data_AF-A0A9P5PNX4-F1
#
_entry.id   AF-A0A9P5PNX4-F1
#
_cell.length_a   1.000
_cell.length_b   1.000
_cell.length_c   1.000
_cell.angle_alpha   90.00
_cell.angle_beta   90.00
_cell.angle_gamma   90.00
#
_symmetry.space_group_name_H-M   'P 1'
#
loop_
_entity.id
_entity.type
_entity.pdbx_description
1 polymer ?
#
loop_
_entity_poly.entity_id
_entity_poly.type
_entity_poly.pdbx_seq_one_letter_code
_entity_poly.pdbx_strand_id
1 'polypeptide(L)'
;MPREVLCITVMTELLPIAELTNPADLKIVFRDIFHCYQWLVEEAKILHPDVSAANIMFRYGSDGSVHGVLNDFDRAIRNDVLRSPSSHQRTGTAPYMAIDILRTSPPPIHQYRHDLESLYYVLVCTVGPADHPSIRDWFTLGGRQMAAVKRDFFDQVPLAPRAGFEVFLKWIKAIHIAFVRGLQEQTNNTMGWEGDKPYDDETLGGKVSFDTFSVIFEDLA
;
A
#
# COMPACT_ATOMS: atom_id res chain seq x y z
N MET A 1 39.30 25.40 -3.38
CA MET A 1 39.41 24.02 -2.87
C MET A 1 38.01 23.58 -2.47
N PRO A 2 37.40 22.57 -3.12
CA PRO A 2 36.16 21.97 -2.61
C PRO A 2 36.46 21.33 -1.25
N ARG A 3 35.60 21.55 -0.26
CA ARG A 3 35.66 20.79 1.00
C ARG A 3 34.91 19.49 0.77
N GLU A 4 35.64 18.38 0.74
CA GLU A 4 35.03 17.06 0.84
C GLU A 4 34.59 16.86 2.30
N VAL A 5 33.30 16.59 2.50
CA VAL A 5 32.72 16.33 3.82
C VAL A 5 32.32 14.86 3.85
N LEU A 6 32.93 14.11 4.76
CA LEU A 6 32.48 12.77 5.11
C LEU A 6 31.40 12.88 6.19
N CYS A 7 30.17 12.50 5.86
CA CYS A 7 29.10 12.34 6.84
C CYS A 7 28.95 10.86 7.16
N ILE A 8 29.03 10.50 8.44
CA ILE A 8 28.78 9.14 8.93
C ILE A 8 27.52 9.19 9.79
N THR A 9 26.51 8.42 9.42
CA THR A 9 25.28 8.26 10.20
C THR A 9 25.32 6.92 10.92
N VAL A 10 25.17 6.94 12.25
CA VAL A 10 25.00 5.73 13.06
C VAL A 10 23.52 5.64 13.44
N MET A 11 22.87 4.55 13.06
CA MET A 11 21.46 4.31 13.32
C MET A 11 21.26 2.90 13.87
N THR A 12 20.12 2.68 14.54
CA THR A 12 19.69 1.33 14.92
C THR A 12 19.57 0.46 13.67
N GLU A 13 20.01 -0.79 13.77
CA GLU A 13 19.84 -1.76 12.69
C GLU A 13 18.35 -1.94 12.40
N LEU A 14 17.99 -1.81 11.12
CA LEU A 14 16.67 -2.07 10.59
C LEU A 14 16.74 -3.32 9.73
N LEU A 15 15.79 -4.24 9.94
CA LEU A 15 15.71 -5.50 9.23
C LEU A 15 14.58 -5.42 8.18
N PRO A 16 14.77 -5.99 6.97
CA PRO A 16 13.72 -6.05 5.95
C PRO A 16 12.52 -6.88 6.42
N ILE A 17 11.29 -6.47 6.08
CA ILE A 17 10.08 -7.24 6.44
C ILE A 17 10.11 -8.72 5.97
N ALA A 18 10.85 -9.01 4.90
CA ALA A 18 11.01 -10.36 4.36
C ALA A 18 11.66 -11.35 5.34
N GLU A 19 12.41 -10.86 6.33
CA GLU A 19 13.04 -11.70 7.37
C GLU A 19 12.08 -12.04 8.53
N LEU A 20 10.93 -11.36 8.61
CA LEU A 20 9.99 -11.52 9.72
C LEU A 20 9.01 -12.68 9.44
N THR A 21 9.27 -13.83 10.05
CA THR A 21 8.46 -15.04 9.85
C THR A 21 7.35 -15.24 10.88
N ASN A 22 7.42 -14.55 12.02
CA ASN A 22 6.41 -14.66 13.08
C ASN A 22 5.14 -13.88 12.68
N PRO A 23 3.97 -14.53 12.56
CA PRO A 23 2.72 -13.88 12.15
C PRO A 23 2.23 -12.79 13.12
N ALA A 24 2.48 -12.95 14.43
CA ALA A 24 2.07 -11.97 15.44
C ALA A 24 2.91 -10.70 15.34
N ASP A 25 4.22 -10.84 15.20
CA ASP A 25 5.14 -9.71 15.01
C ASP A 25 4.86 -9.01 13.67
N LEU A 26 4.58 -9.78 12.62
CA LEU A 26 4.23 -9.22 11.32
C LEU A 26 2.91 -8.42 11.37
N LYS A 27 1.93 -8.85 12.16
CA LYS A 27 0.71 -8.06 12.41
C LYS A 27 1.04 -6.72 13.07
N ILE A 28 1.95 -6.70 14.04
CA ILE A 28 2.40 -5.46 14.69
C ILE A 28 3.04 -4.54 13.65
N VAL A 29 3.95 -5.06 12.82
CA VAL A 29 4.61 -4.26 11.77
C VAL A 29 3.60 -3.65 10.81
N PHE A 30 2.66 -4.40 10.25
CA PHE A 30 1.65 -3.84 9.33
C PHE A 30 0.80 -2.75 9.99
N ARG A 31 0.43 -2.93 11.26
CA ARG A 31 -0.31 -1.93 12.02
C ARG A 31 0.52 -0.66 12.25
N ASP A 32 1.78 -0.80 12.64
CA ASP A 32 2.70 0.32 12.84
C ASP A 32 2.91 1.10 11.53
N ILE A 33 3.08 0.41 10.40
CA ILE A 33 3.20 1.05 9.08
C ILE A 33 1.93 1.79 8.70
N PHE A 34 0.76 1.21 8.94
CA PHE A 34 -0.52 1.87 8.69
C PHE A 34 -0.65 3.16 9.52
N HIS A 35 -0.40 3.11 10.83
CA HIS A 35 -0.49 4.28 11.70
C HIS A 35 0.56 5.34 11.38
N CYS A 36 1.79 4.92 11.07
CA CYS A 36 2.84 5.81 10.61
C CYS A 36 2.42 6.54 9.32
N TYR A 37 1.87 5.79 8.36
CA TYR A 37 1.41 6.35 7.10
C TYR A 37 0.21 7.28 7.28
N GLN A 38 -0.78 6.90 8.10
CA GLN A 38 -1.90 7.78 8.44
C GLN A 38 -1.39 9.11 9.02
N TRP A 39 -0.51 9.06 10.01
CA TRP A 39 0.09 10.25 10.61
C TRP A 39 0.85 11.11 9.59
N LEU A 40 1.60 10.49 8.66
CA LEU A 40 2.29 11.22 7.59
C LEU A 40 1.32 12.01 6.71
N VAL A 41 0.18 11.42 6.35
CA VAL A 41 -0.81 12.08 5.49
C VAL A 41 -1.57 13.16 6.28
N GLU A 42 -2.00 12.86 7.50
CA GLU A 42 -2.86 13.73 8.30
C GLU A 42 -2.09 14.89 8.93
N GLU A 43 -0.90 14.65 9.47
CA GLU A 43 -0.13 15.65 10.21
C GLU A 43 0.97 16.27 9.35
N ALA A 44 1.76 15.44 8.65
CA ALA A 44 2.88 15.94 7.86
C ALA A 44 2.50 16.36 6.44
N LYS A 45 1.29 16.02 5.98
CA LYS A 45 0.81 16.23 4.59
C LYS A 45 1.75 15.60 3.56
N ILE A 46 2.20 14.38 3.83
CA ILE A 46 3.13 13.62 2.99
C ILE A 46 2.48 12.32 2.51
N LEU A 47 2.52 12.08 1.20
CA LEU A 47 2.29 10.78 0.56
C LEU A 47 3.65 10.09 0.34
N HIS A 48 3.69 8.75 0.32
CA HIS A 48 4.93 7.98 0.13
C HIS A 48 5.30 7.62 -1.34
N PRO A 49 4.33 7.55 -2.26
CA PRO A 49 4.30 6.80 -3.54
C PRO A 49 5.03 5.47 -3.75
N ASP A 50 5.85 5.02 -2.82
CA ASP A 50 6.68 3.81 -2.98
C ASP A 50 6.61 2.89 -1.77
N VAL A 51 5.40 2.70 -1.24
CA VAL A 51 5.15 1.66 -0.23
C VAL A 51 5.40 0.30 -0.88
N SER A 52 6.47 -0.38 -0.45
CA SER A 52 6.94 -1.63 -1.03
C SER A 52 7.52 -2.53 0.04
N ALA A 53 7.70 -3.82 -0.24
CA ALA A 53 8.34 -4.74 0.71
C ALA A 53 9.80 -4.36 1.01
N ALA A 54 10.49 -3.64 0.11
CA ALA A 54 11.85 -3.15 0.34
C ALA A 54 11.89 -1.94 1.29
N ASN A 55 10.80 -1.17 1.35
CA ASN A 55 10.68 0.06 2.13
C ASN A 55 9.95 -0.13 3.46
N ILE A 56 9.38 -1.32 3.69
CA ILE A 56 8.88 -1.71 5.01
C ILE A 56 9.97 -2.51 5.73
N MET A 57 10.39 -1.97 6.86
CA MET A 57 11.39 -2.56 7.74
C MET A 57 10.81 -2.78 9.14
N PHE A 58 11.57 -3.45 9.98
CA PHE A 58 11.27 -3.57 11.39
C PHE A 58 12.53 -3.50 12.24
N ARG A 59 12.34 -3.29 13.55
CA ARG A 59 13.42 -3.36 14.54
C ARG A 59 12.91 -3.96 15.84
N TYR A 60 13.82 -4.47 16.64
CA TYR A 60 13.54 -4.88 18.02
C TYR A 60 13.82 -3.74 19.00
N GLY A 61 12.89 -3.52 19.93
CA GLY A 61 13.08 -2.71 21.12
C GLY A 61 14.04 -3.37 22.10
N SER A 62 14.55 -2.60 23.05
CA SER A 62 15.43 -3.12 24.12
C SER A 62 14.75 -4.13 25.04
N ASP A 63 13.42 -4.11 25.08
CA ASP A 63 12.54 -5.04 25.81
C ASP A 63 12.09 -6.24 24.95
N GLY A 64 12.56 -6.34 23.70
CA GLY A 64 12.18 -7.38 22.75
C GLY A 64 10.89 -7.07 21.98
N SER A 65 10.29 -5.89 22.15
CA SER A 65 9.13 -5.48 21.32
C SER A 65 9.52 -5.40 19.84
N VAL A 66 8.56 -5.62 18.95
CA VAL A 66 8.74 -5.39 17.50
C VAL A 66 8.11 -4.06 17.13
N HIS A 67 8.80 -3.29 16.29
CA HIS A 67 8.31 -2.04 15.74
C HIS A 67 8.46 -2.01 14.23
N GLY A 68 7.38 -1.67 13.52
CA GLY A 68 7.41 -1.41 12.09
C GLY A 68 8.04 -0.05 11.78
N VAL A 69 8.78 0.04 10.68
CA VAL A 69 9.42 1.27 10.21
C VAL A 69 9.21 1.41 8.71
N LEU A 70 8.60 2.51 8.29
CA LEU A 70 8.47 2.88 6.88
C LEU A 70 9.69 3.74 6.50
N ASN A 71 10.41 3.33 5.46
CA ASN A 71 11.66 3.95 4.99
C ASN A 71 11.54 4.43 3.53
N ASP A 72 12.54 5.19 3.09
CA ASP A 72 12.71 5.70 1.72
C ASP A 72 11.66 6.74 1.29
N PHE A 73 11.88 7.97 1.77
CA PHE A 73 11.08 9.15 1.45
C PHE A 73 11.64 9.98 0.29
N ASP A 74 12.61 9.47 -0.48
CA ASP A 74 13.22 10.24 -1.59
C ASP A 74 12.21 10.56 -2.69
N ARG A 75 11.13 9.78 -2.74
CA ARG A 75 10.00 9.93 -3.68
C ARG A 75 8.76 10.55 -3.05
N ALA A 76 8.84 10.95 -1.78
CA ALA A 76 7.72 11.45 -1.03
C ALA A 76 7.15 12.73 -1.65
N ILE A 77 5.84 12.92 -1.49
CA ILE A 77 5.13 14.00 -2.14
C ILE A 77 4.32 14.79 -1.12
N ARG A 78 4.37 16.12 -1.24
CA ARG A 78 3.51 17.03 -0.48
C ARG A 78 2.05 16.93 -0.96
N ASN A 79 1.15 16.61 -0.04
CA ASN A 79 -0.28 16.47 -0.28
C ASN A 79 -1.06 17.79 -0.18
N ASP A 80 -0.41 18.85 0.32
CA ASP A 80 -1.00 20.19 0.50
C ASP A 80 -0.66 21.17 -0.63
N VAL A 81 0.00 20.70 -1.68
CA VAL A 81 0.38 21.50 -2.85
C VAL A 81 -0.47 21.07 -4.05
N LEU A 82 -0.95 22.04 -4.83
CA LEU A 82 -1.65 21.76 -6.09
C LEU A 82 -0.71 21.06 -7.06
N ARG A 83 -1.17 19.94 -7.63
CA ARG A 83 -0.37 19.11 -8.53
C ARG A 83 -1.08 18.87 -9.85
N SER A 84 -0.28 18.59 -10.86
CA SER A 84 -0.75 18.08 -12.15
C SER A 84 -0.30 16.63 -12.34
N PRO A 85 -1.07 15.82 -13.08
CA PRO A 85 -0.65 14.50 -13.55
C PRO A 85 0.78 14.51 -14.12
N SER A 86 1.63 13.57 -13.69
CA SER A 86 3.02 13.50 -14.13
C SER A 86 3.49 12.06 -14.32
N SER A 87 4.26 11.80 -15.38
CA SER A 87 4.80 10.47 -15.66
C SER A 87 5.78 9.98 -14.58
N HIS A 88 6.39 10.89 -13.81
CA HIS A 88 7.28 10.56 -12.69
C HIS A 88 6.60 9.69 -11.63
N GLN A 89 5.26 9.73 -11.52
CA GLN A 89 4.51 8.90 -10.58
C GLN A 89 4.56 7.39 -10.91
N ARG A 90 5.03 6.99 -12.10
CA ARG A 90 5.23 5.58 -12.48
C ARG A 90 6.62 5.01 -12.15
N THR A 91 7.46 5.78 -11.47
CA THR A 91 8.85 5.35 -11.20
C THR A 91 9.00 4.54 -9.89
N GLY A 92 7.89 4.12 -9.26
CA GLY A 92 7.91 3.31 -8.03
C GLY A 92 8.07 1.81 -8.28
N THR A 93 7.99 1.03 -7.21
CA THR A 93 8.16 -0.43 -7.27
C THR A 93 6.96 -1.09 -7.95
N ALA A 94 7.10 -1.44 -9.23
CA ALA A 94 6.00 -1.78 -10.12
C ALA A 94 4.98 -2.82 -9.60
N PRO A 95 5.39 -3.95 -8.99
CA PRO A 95 4.45 -4.93 -8.43
C PRO A 95 3.50 -4.37 -7.37
N TYR A 96 3.88 -3.30 -6.67
CA TYR A 96 3.09 -2.68 -5.60
C TYR A 96 2.34 -1.43 -6.05
N MET A 97 2.57 -0.91 -7.27
CA MET A 97 1.86 0.28 -7.75
C MET A 97 0.35 0.04 -7.89
N ALA A 98 -0.44 1.04 -7.50
CA ALA A 98 -1.89 1.06 -7.62
C ALA A 98 -2.39 0.93 -9.08
N ILE A 99 -3.57 0.33 -9.27
CA ILE A 99 -4.20 0.10 -10.58
C ILE A 99 -4.29 1.39 -11.39
N ASP A 100 -4.76 2.48 -10.77
CA ASP A 100 -5.00 3.74 -11.49
C ASP A 100 -3.70 4.41 -11.97
N ILE A 101 -2.61 4.25 -11.20
CA ILE A 101 -1.26 4.72 -11.56
C ILE A 101 -0.70 3.93 -12.75
N LEU A 102 -0.96 2.62 -12.79
CA LEU A 102 -0.50 1.74 -13.86
C LEU A 102 -1.29 1.89 -15.16
N ARG A 103 -2.61 2.11 -15.07
CA ARG A 103 -3.54 2.05 -16.20
C ARG A 103 -3.47 3.25 -17.14
N THR A 104 -3.25 4.45 -16.61
CA THR A 104 -3.43 5.71 -17.36
C THR A 104 -2.13 6.46 -17.60
N SER A 105 -1.99 7.13 -18.75
CA SER A 105 -0.78 7.87 -19.15
C SER A 105 -1.17 9.26 -19.66
N PRO A 106 -0.82 10.36 -18.96
CA PRO A 106 -0.15 10.37 -17.65
C PRO A 106 -1.03 9.75 -16.54
N PRO A 107 -0.42 9.22 -15.47
CA PRO A 107 -1.16 8.71 -14.31
C PRO A 107 -1.96 9.84 -13.63
N PRO A 108 -3.05 9.54 -12.89
CA PRO A 108 -3.77 10.57 -12.14
C PRO A 108 -2.89 11.18 -11.04
N ILE A 109 -3.40 12.23 -10.40
CA ILE A 109 -2.79 12.76 -9.20
C ILE A 109 -2.76 11.64 -8.14
N HIS A 110 -1.60 11.43 -7.54
CA HIS A 110 -1.41 10.42 -6.49
C HIS A 110 -2.24 10.82 -5.27
N GLN A 111 -3.00 9.88 -4.74
CA GLN A 111 -3.85 10.04 -3.57
C GLN A 111 -3.41 9.04 -2.52
N TYR A 112 -3.77 9.28 -1.26
CA TYR A 112 -3.31 8.40 -0.19
C TYR A 112 -3.83 6.96 -0.33
N ARG A 113 -5.00 6.75 -0.97
CA ARG A 113 -5.53 5.42 -1.26
C ARG A 113 -4.61 4.58 -2.16
N HIS A 114 -3.79 5.21 -2.99
CA HIS A 114 -2.84 4.50 -3.85
C HIS A 114 -1.73 3.86 -3.02
N ASP A 115 -1.31 4.52 -1.93
CA ASP A 115 -0.35 3.96 -0.97
C ASP A 115 -1.02 2.90 -0.07
N LEU A 116 -2.31 3.06 0.28
CA LEU A 116 -3.08 1.99 0.95
C LEU A 116 -3.24 0.74 0.06
N GLU A 117 -3.46 0.92 -1.24
CA GLU A 117 -3.51 -0.17 -2.22
C GLU A 117 -2.14 -0.86 -2.32
N SER A 118 -1.06 -0.08 -2.30
CA SER A 118 0.31 -0.58 -2.26
C SER A 118 0.59 -1.39 -0.98
N LEU A 119 0.17 -0.90 0.19
CA LEU A 119 0.27 -1.62 1.47
C LEU A 119 -0.50 -2.95 1.43
N TYR A 120 -1.67 -2.98 0.81
CA TYR A 120 -2.43 -4.20 0.60
C TYR A 120 -1.70 -5.20 -0.31
N TYR A 121 -1.07 -4.73 -1.40
CA TYR A 121 -0.24 -5.58 -2.25
C TYR A 121 0.96 -6.15 -1.50
N VAL A 122 1.62 -5.37 -0.64
CA VAL A 122 2.68 -5.88 0.23
C VAL A 122 2.13 -6.96 1.15
N LEU A 123 1.00 -6.73 1.82
CA LEU A 123 0.36 -7.73 2.68
C LEU A 123 0.12 -9.06 1.96
N VAL A 124 -0.57 -9.06 0.82
CA VAL A 124 -0.89 -10.29 0.09
C VAL A 124 0.36 -10.97 -0.49
N CYS A 125 1.37 -10.23 -0.92
CA CYS A 125 2.65 -10.81 -1.36
C CYS A 125 3.40 -11.45 -0.17
N THR A 126 3.35 -10.81 1.00
CA THR A 126 4.07 -11.28 2.18
C THR A 126 3.44 -12.51 2.80
N VAL A 127 2.11 -12.65 2.80
CA VAL A 127 1.41 -13.76 3.51
C VAL A 127 0.63 -14.71 2.59
N GLY A 128 0.52 -14.38 1.31
CA GLY A 128 -0.13 -15.24 0.32
C GLY A 128 0.72 -16.46 -0.10
N PRO A 129 0.14 -17.37 -0.88
CA PRO A 129 0.87 -18.46 -1.53
C PRO A 129 1.84 -17.90 -2.58
N ALA A 130 3.12 -18.27 -2.49
CA ALA A 130 4.18 -17.73 -3.34
C ALA A 130 3.99 -18.09 -4.83
N ASP A 131 3.30 -19.18 -5.11
CA ASP A 131 3.00 -19.70 -6.45
C ASP A 131 1.65 -19.22 -7.00
N HIS A 132 0.94 -18.33 -6.30
CA HIS A 132 -0.33 -17.80 -6.78
C HIS A 132 -0.14 -17.04 -8.11
N PRO A 133 -0.87 -17.37 -9.19
CA PRO A 133 -0.67 -16.78 -10.51
C PRO A 133 -0.68 -15.25 -10.51
N SER A 134 -1.67 -14.63 -9.85
CA SER A 134 -1.76 -13.16 -9.78
C SER A 134 -0.53 -12.53 -9.14
N ILE A 135 -0.01 -13.11 -8.05
CA ILE A 135 1.18 -12.57 -7.37
C ILE A 135 2.37 -12.67 -8.31
N ARG A 136 2.61 -13.85 -8.90
CA ARG A 136 3.71 -14.06 -9.85
C ARG A 136 3.64 -13.09 -11.04
N ASP A 137 2.45 -12.87 -11.57
CA ASP A 137 2.24 -12.04 -12.75
C ASP A 137 2.52 -10.54 -12.43
N TRP A 138 2.31 -10.08 -11.20
CA TRP A 138 2.69 -8.72 -10.79
C TRP A 138 4.20 -8.46 -10.82
N PHE A 139 5.03 -9.50 -10.72
CA PHE A 139 6.50 -9.37 -10.80
C PHE A 139 7.05 -9.54 -12.22
N THR A 140 6.21 -9.88 -13.20
CA THR A 140 6.67 -10.23 -14.56
C THR A 140 6.02 -9.37 -15.65
N LEU A 141 4.82 -8.86 -15.43
CA LEU A 141 4.07 -8.10 -16.42
C LEU A 141 4.44 -6.60 -16.45
N GLY A 142 4.29 -5.99 -17.62
CA GLY A 142 4.39 -4.54 -17.80
C GLY A 142 3.12 -3.80 -17.31
N GLY A 143 3.24 -2.49 -17.07
CA GLY A 143 2.25 -1.70 -16.32
C GLY A 143 0.79 -1.87 -16.74
N ARG A 144 0.45 -1.77 -18.03
CA ARG A 144 -0.95 -1.92 -18.49
C ARG A 144 -1.50 -3.33 -18.29
N GLN A 145 -0.69 -4.36 -18.56
CA GLN A 145 -1.09 -5.76 -18.39
C GLN A 145 -1.24 -6.09 -16.90
N MET A 146 -0.31 -5.60 -16.07
CA MET A 146 -0.39 -5.73 -14.62
C MET A 146 -1.64 -5.04 -14.04
N ALA A 147 -2.00 -3.85 -14.52
CA ALA A 147 -3.23 -3.18 -14.11
C ALA A 147 -4.48 -4.04 -14.38
N ALA A 148 -4.51 -4.76 -15.51
CA ALA A 148 -5.60 -5.68 -15.85
C ALA A 148 -5.61 -6.89 -14.89
N VAL A 149 -4.46 -7.54 -14.67
CA VAL A 149 -4.38 -8.69 -13.72
C VAL A 149 -4.74 -8.28 -12.29
N LYS A 150 -4.40 -7.05 -11.86
CA LYS A 150 -4.82 -6.51 -10.56
C LYS A 150 -6.32 -6.23 -10.49
N ARG A 151 -6.94 -5.75 -11.58
CA ARG A 151 -8.40 -5.64 -11.67
C ARG A 151 -9.05 -7.03 -11.54
N ASP A 152 -8.58 -8.00 -12.33
CA ASP A 152 -9.07 -9.38 -12.28
C ASP A 152 -8.88 -10.03 -10.90
N PHE A 153 -7.82 -9.65 -10.16
CA PHE A 153 -7.60 -10.10 -8.79
C PHE A 153 -8.72 -9.63 -7.85
N PHE A 154 -9.21 -8.40 -7.99
CA PHE A 154 -10.34 -7.91 -7.19
C PHE A 154 -11.69 -8.53 -7.62
N ASP A 155 -11.81 -9.04 -8.84
CA ASP A 155 -13.01 -9.77 -9.28
C ASP A 155 -13.05 -11.22 -8.77
N GLN A 156 -11.96 -11.70 -8.16
CA GLN A 156 -11.85 -13.04 -7.59
C GLN A 156 -12.22 -13.07 -6.10
N VAL A 157 -12.35 -14.27 -5.55
CA VAL A 157 -12.48 -14.43 -4.10
C VAL A 157 -11.21 -13.94 -3.38
N PRO A 158 -11.32 -13.34 -2.18
CA PRO A 158 -10.14 -12.89 -1.45
C PRO A 158 -9.14 -14.02 -1.23
N LEU A 159 -7.87 -13.73 -1.50
CA LEU A 159 -6.78 -14.68 -1.38
C LEU A 159 -6.69 -15.26 0.04
N ALA A 160 -6.63 -16.58 0.17
CA ALA A 160 -6.34 -17.23 1.44
C ALA A 160 -4.83 -17.11 1.75
N PRO A 161 -4.43 -16.74 2.98
CA PRO A 161 -3.02 -16.80 3.39
C PRO A 161 -2.45 -18.21 3.25
N ARG A 162 -1.12 -18.30 3.10
CA ARG A 162 -0.42 -19.59 3.18
C ARG A 162 -0.46 -20.16 4.61
N ALA A 163 -0.13 -21.44 4.72
CA ALA A 163 -0.07 -22.15 6.00
C ALA A 163 0.77 -21.39 7.05
N GLY A 164 0.22 -21.22 8.25
CA GLY A 164 0.83 -20.50 9.36
C GLY A 164 0.55 -18.99 9.40
N PHE A 165 -0.12 -18.43 8.39
CA PHE A 165 -0.48 -17.01 8.32
C PHE A 165 -2.00 -16.76 8.29
N GLU A 166 -2.80 -17.73 8.74
CA GLU A 166 -4.27 -17.68 8.70
C GLU A 166 -4.86 -16.51 9.48
N VAL A 167 -4.12 -16.00 10.48
CA VAL A 167 -4.48 -14.82 11.28
C VAL A 167 -4.70 -13.55 10.44
N PHE A 168 -4.18 -13.51 9.20
CA PHE A 168 -4.36 -12.40 8.26
C PHE A 168 -5.62 -12.53 7.39
N LEU A 169 -6.31 -13.67 7.40
CA LEU A 169 -7.45 -13.91 6.51
C LEU A 169 -8.55 -12.85 6.67
N LYS A 170 -8.82 -12.43 7.91
CA LYS A 170 -9.81 -11.39 8.22
C LYS A 170 -9.44 -10.05 7.61
N TRP A 171 -8.17 -9.64 7.76
CA TRP A 171 -7.64 -8.40 7.16
C TRP A 171 -7.69 -8.45 5.64
N ILE A 172 -7.20 -9.53 5.03
CA ILE A 172 -7.22 -9.68 3.57
C ILE A 172 -8.64 -9.58 3.04
N LYS A 173 -9.60 -10.32 3.64
CA LYS A 173 -11.01 -10.26 3.23
C LYS A 173 -11.60 -8.87 3.35
N ALA A 174 -11.41 -8.20 4.49
CA ALA A 174 -12.01 -6.90 4.73
C ALA A 174 -11.45 -5.83 3.79
N ILE A 175 -10.12 -5.77 3.62
CA ILE A 175 -9.46 -4.83 2.70
C ILE A 175 -9.87 -5.14 1.26
N HIS A 176 -9.88 -6.41 0.86
CA HIS A 176 -10.31 -6.82 -0.48
C HIS A 176 -11.73 -6.36 -0.78
N ILE A 177 -12.68 -6.62 0.12
CA ILE A 177 -14.08 -6.20 -0.03
C ILE A 177 -14.22 -4.68 -0.10
N ALA A 178 -13.43 -3.94 0.69
CA ALA A 178 -13.39 -2.48 0.64
C ALA A 178 -12.98 -1.97 -0.75
N PHE A 179 -11.90 -2.51 -1.32
CA PHE A 179 -11.47 -2.18 -2.68
C PHE A 179 -12.49 -2.61 -3.75
N VAL A 180 -13.05 -3.82 -3.67
CA VAL A 180 -14.07 -4.29 -4.62
C VAL A 180 -15.26 -3.33 -4.68
N ARG A 181 -15.79 -2.96 -3.51
CA ARG A 181 -16.91 -2.01 -3.42
C ARG A 181 -16.53 -0.64 -3.96
N GLY A 182 -15.36 -0.12 -3.55
CA GLY A 182 -14.89 1.18 -4.01
C GLY A 182 -14.66 1.26 -5.52
N LEU A 183 -13.99 0.26 -6.10
CA LEU A 183 -13.72 0.19 -7.54
C LEU A 183 -15.00 0.00 -8.36
N GLN A 184 -15.99 -0.73 -7.83
CA GLN A 184 -17.30 -0.86 -8.47
C GLN A 184 -18.05 0.48 -8.48
N GLU A 185 -18.06 1.19 -7.35
CA GLU A 185 -18.67 2.53 -7.24
C GLU A 185 -18.01 3.52 -8.21
N GLN A 186 -16.67 3.56 -8.25
CA GLN A 186 -15.90 4.38 -9.19
C GLN A 186 -16.28 4.09 -10.65
N THR A 187 -16.49 2.81 -10.99
CA THR A 187 -16.88 2.38 -12.34
C THR A 187 -18.29 2.85 -12.68
N ASN A 188 -19.25 2.67 -11.76
CA ASN A 188 -20.63 3.13 -11.94
C ASN A 188 -20.71 4.64 -12.13
N ASN A 189 -19.97 5.40 -11.31
CA ASN A 189 -19.90 6.85 -11.44
C ASN A 189 -19.29 7.27 -12.79
N THR A 190 -18.21 6.61 -13.24
CA THR A 190 -17.60 6.88 -14.56
C THR A 190 -18.58 6.61 -15.71
N MET A 191 -19.50 5.65 -15.56
CA MET A 191 -20.55 5.35 -16.53
C MET A 191 -21.78 6.26 -16.43
N GLY A 192 -21.82 7.19 -15.48
CA GLY A 192 -22.95 8.10 -15.25
C GLY A 192 -24.17 7.42 -14.63
N TRP A 193 -23.99 6.31 -13.92
CA TRP A 193 -25.07 5.59 -13.23
C TRP A 193 -25.35 6.11 -11.82
N GLU A 194 -24.42 6.90 -11.27
CA GLU A 194 -24.62 7.64 -10.02
C GLU A 194 -24.92 9.11 -10.33
N GLY A 195 -25.82 9.72 -9.55
CA GLY A 195 -26.36 11.06 -9.82
C GLY A 195 -25.31 12.20 -9.75
N ASP A 196 -25.76 13.45 -9.86
CA ASP A 196 -24.92 14.66 -10.07
C ASP A 196 -23.92 15.04 -8.95
N LYS A 197 -23.71 14.21 -7.91
CA LYS A 197 -22.74 14.53 -6.85
C LYS A 197 -21.31 14.20 -7.28
N PRO A 198 -20.31 15.06 -6.98
CA PRO A 198 -18.92 14.74 -7.21
C PRO A 198 -18.53 13.46 -6.45
N TYR A 199 -17.99 12.48 -7.16
CA TYR A 199 -17.49 11.25 -6.57
C TYR A 199 -16.19 11.50 -5.80
N ASP A 200 -16.10 10.93 -4.60
CA ASP A 200 -14.89 10.97 -3.79
C ASP A 200 -13.89 9.92 -4.31
N ASP A 201 -13.08 10.34 -5.28
CA ASP A 201 -12.05 9.49 -5.84
C ASP A 201 -10.90 9.27 -4.85
N GLU A 202 -10.65 10.18 -3.91
CA GLU A 202 -9.55 10.04 -2.94
C GLU A 202 -9.75 8.83 -2.03
N THR A 203 -10.99 8.52 -1.69
CA THR A 203 -11.32 7.44 -0.76
C THR A 203 -12.15 6.31 -1.39
N LEU A 204 -12.35 6.35 -2.71
CA LEU A 204 -13.26 5.48 -3.45
C LEU A 204 -14.67 5.43 -2.81
N GLY A 205 -15.31 6.59 -2.65
CA GLY A 205 -16.66 6.68 -2.06
C GLY A 205 -16.70 6.35 -0.56
N GLY A 206 -15.61 6.64 0.16
CA GLY A 206 -15.45 6.35 1.59
C GLY A 206 -15.11 4.88 1.91
N LYS A 207 -14.94 4.02 0.90
CA LYS A 207 -14.67 2.59 1.10
C LYS A 207 -13.20 2.31 1.41
N VAL A 208 -12.29 3.12 0.90
CA VAL A 208 -10.85 3.00 1.09
C VAL A 208 -10.35 4.26 1.77
N SER A 209 -10.60 4.33 3.07
CA SER A 209 -10.27 5.46 3.95
C SER A 209 -9.46 5.00 5.17
N PHE A 210 -8.81 5.95 5.85
CA PHE A 210 -8.15 5.65 7.12
C PHE A 210 -9.13 5.09 8.17
N ASP A 211 -10.33 5.63 8.29
CA ASP A 211 -11.34 5.09 9.20
C ASP A 211 -11.66 3.62 8.92
N THR A 212 -11.82 3.27 7.64
CA THR A 212 -12.10 1.88 7.26
C THR A 212 -10.93 0.97 7.62
N PHE A 213 -9.70 1.40 7.32
CA PHE A 213 -8.50 0.60 7.58
C PHE A 213 -8.18 0.50 9.08
N SER A 214 -8.41 1.57 9.85
CA SER A 214 -8.29 1.57 11.31
C SER A 214 -9.17 0.51 11.94
N VAL A 215 -10.44 0.41 11.53
CA VAL A 215 -11.33 -0.65 12.01
C VAL A 215 -10.78 -2.04 11.68
N ILE A 216 -10.18 -2.22 10.50
CA ILE A 216 -9.63 -3.52 10.09
C ILE A 216 -8.40 -3.89 10.92
N PHE A 217 -7.44 -2.98 11.06
CA PHE A 217 -6.16 -3.24 11.72
C PHE A 217 -6.26 -3.32 13.24
N GLU A 218 -7.27 -2.68 13.85
CA GLU A 218 -7.52 -2.75 15.30
C GLU A 218 -8.42 -3.93 15.73
N ASP A 219 -9.00 -4.67 14.77
CA ASP A 219 -9.83 -5.84 15.08
C ASP A 219 -8.95 -7.02 15.54
N LEU A 220 -8.73 -7.09 16.87
CA LEU A 220 -7.95 -8.09 17.61
C LEU A 220 -8.76 -9.38 17.88
N ALA A 221 -9.38 -9.95 16.85
CA ALA A 221 -10.01 -11.27 16.94
C ALA A 221 -9.29 -12.30 16.06
#